data_AF-A0A3B8ZLC3-F1
#
_entry.id   AF-A0A3B8ZLC3-F1
#
_cell.length_a   1.000
_cell.length_b   1.000
_cell.length_c   1.000
_cell.angle_alpha   90.00
_cell.angle_beta   90.00
_cell.angle_gamma   90.00
#
_symmetry.space_group_name_H-M   'P 1'
#
loop_
_entity.id
_entity.type
_entity.pdbx_description
1 polymer ?
#
loop_
_entity_poly.entity_id
_entity_poly.type
_entity_poly.pdbx_seq_one_letter_code
_entity_poly.pdbx_strand_id
1 'polypeptide(L)'
;MTNCLWLLKNRLLGVGLSLTLFGSATNAAPISLVVDSTQSTLSLTGVAFGLNYNEQSPGSNTTSLGGTLSADLTAGVFTFSGGSAVSTNVNPLGPFSHNPFVFEGGTSSTGSFGTQGSGAVFGFGFVTIKGNYRNIVIDITSGTAQNGAPASGSNVLFSAAQLVWGAINDADPPLTAGGNDNLAGKTGLNTSANNVSWDGTTLSMPVSFQTSGSNRVEIWQGIIVAKVVAPAPVLVNSRPYHNAFPGADGPAKVDTSVSLIQRGVALQTVQLGNIISSTQGINGVVLDFDNLAALNNITLEYKWSPQNVFTQAIADWAAVSAPATTALLPDAGQGGSDRVRITWPNGSIVDRYLCIKVIYDGVTIAELYLGHLRGEMTGASAGKFTVLVGDILAVRTDLSLPKTAIGRTDVDKSGTVLVQDILDTRSNLSKELTQVDVPALP
;
A
#
# COMPACT_ATOMS: atom_id res chain seq x y z
N MET A 1 -34.33 -68.74 -35.51
CA MET A 1 -33.93 -67.35 -35.21
C MET A 1 -32.49 -67.39 -34.70
N THR A 2 -31.52 -67.85 -35.48
CA THR A 2 -30.84 -67.21 -36.62
C THR A 2 -29.99 -66.00 -36.21
N ASN A 3 -28.67 -66.22 -36.26
CA ASN A 3 -27.56 -65.28 -36.52
C ASN A 3 -27.01 -64.45 -35.35
N CYS A 4 -25.69 -64.27 -35.20
CA CYS A 4 -24.51 -64.89 -35.81
C CYS A 4 -23.31 -64.43 -34.96
N LEU A 5 -22.47 -65.37 -34.52
CA LEU A 5 -21.19 -65.10 -33.87
C LEU A 5 -20.08 -65.40 -34.90
N TRP A 6 -19.33 -64.38 -35.31
CA TRP A 6 -18.11 -64.55 -36.11
C TRP A 6 -16.99 -63.64 -35.59
N LEU A 7 -15.81 -64.24 -35.49
CA LEU A 7 -14.52 -63.70 -35.06
C LEU A 7 -14.07 -62.45 -35.87
N LEU A 8 -13.24 -61.59 -35.26
CA LEU A 8 -11.93 -61.21 -35.86
C LEU A 8 -10.94 -60.56 -34.87
N LYS A 9 -9.77 -61.21 -34.75
CA LYS A 9 -8.37 -60.76 -34.59
C LYS A 9 -8.00 -59.30 -34.20
N ASN A 10 -7.06 -59.22 -33.25
CA ASN A 10 -5.88 -58.35 -33.12
C ASN A 10 -5.99 -56.86 -33.47
N ARG A 11 -5.70 -56.01 -32.47
CA ARG A 11 -4.55 -55.07 -32.48
C ARG A 11 -4.38 -54.38 -31.13
N LEU A 12 -3.30 -54.71 -30.41
CA LEU A 12 -2.69 -53.78 -29.46
C LEU A 12 -2.31 -52.51 -30.25
N LEU A 13 -2.91 -51.38 -29.90
CA LEU A 13 -2.36 -50.06 -30.17
C LEU A 13 -2.15 -49.38 -28.82
N GLY A 14 -0.88 -49.05 -28.54
CA GLY A 14 -0.49 -48.32 -27.34
C GLY A 14 -1.14 -46.95 -27.31
N VAL A 15 -1.89 -46.67 -26.25
CA VAL A 15 -2.26 -45.31 -25.89
C VAL A 15 -1.04 -44.71 -25.21
N GLY A 16 -0.23 -44.00 -25.99
CA GLY A 16 0.74 -43.06 -25.45
C GLY A 16 -0.03 -41.98 -24.70
N LEU A 17 0.05 -42.00 -23.37
CA LEU A 17 -0.41 -40.92 -22.52
C LEU A 17 0.51 -39.72 -22.78
N SER A 18 0.16 -38.90 -23.78
CA SER A 18 0.81 -37.62 -24.02
C SER A 18 0.38 -36.70 -22.88
N LEU A 19 1.25 -36.61 -21.86
CA LEU A 19 1.17 -35.61 -20.81
C LEU A 19 1.43 -34.25 -21.48
N THR A 20 0.38 -33.66 -22.03
CA THR A 20 0.39 -32.27 -22.46
C THR A 20 0.48 -31.42 -21.20
N LEU A 21 1.70 -31.03 -20.86
CA LEU A 21 1.95 -29.88 -20.00
C LEU A 21 1.22 -28.71 -20.65
N PHE A 22 0.04 -28.36 -20.14
CA PHE A 22 -0.53 -27.05 -20.35
C PHE A 22 0.45 -26.07 -19.70
N GLY A 23 1.38 -25.55 -20.50
CA GLY A 23 2.08 -24.33 -20.16
C GLY A 23 0.99 -23.29 -19.94
N SER A 24 0.78 -22.91 -18.69
CA SER A 24 -0.02 -21.75 -18.32
C SER A 24 0.54 -20.57 -19.11
N ALA A 25 -0.16 -20.16 -20.17
CA ALA A 25 0.12 -18.92 -20.87
C ALA A 25 0.04 -17.83 -19.80
N THR A 26 1.19 -17.26 -19.45
CA THR A 26 1.26 -16.10 -18.56
C THR A 26 0.65 -14.96 -19.36
N ASN A 27 -0.62 -14.64 -19.08
CA ASN A 27 -1.27 -13.51 -19.70
C ASN A 27 -0.52 -12.24 -19.31
N ALA A 28 -0.33 -11.34 -20.27
CA ALA A 28 0.18 -10.00 -20.02
C ALA A 28 -0.75 -9.29 -19.04
N ALA A 29 -0.21 -8.88 -17.88
CA ALA A 29 -0.95 -8.16 -16.87
C ALA A 29 -0.59 -6.66 -16.94
N PRO A 30 -1.54 -5.76 -17.20
CA PRO A 30 -1.27 -4.32 -17.15
C PRO A 30 -0.85 -3.95 -15.74
N ILE A 31 0.23 -3.18 -15.62
CA ILE A 31 0.79 -2.72 -14.35
C ILE A 31 1.06 -1.22 -14.43
N SER A 32 0.66 -0.51 -13.37
CA SER A 32 1.00 0.89 -13.17
C SER A 32 1.88 1.00 -11.94
N LEU A 33 3.05 1.62 -12.10
CA LEU A 33 4.04 1.83 -11.06
C LEU A 33 4.10 3.32 -10.73
N VAL A 34 4.26 3.68 -9.46
CA VAL A 34 4.49 5.06 -9.03
C VAL A 34 5.98 5.33 -8.94
N VAL A 35 6.43 6.41 -9.58
CA VAL A 35 7.84 6.84 -9.58
C VAL A 35 8.21 7.41 -8.22
N ASP A 36 9.25 6.84 -7.60
CA ASP A 36 9.83 7.31 -6.36
C ASP A 36 10.76 8.49 -6.62
N SER A 37 10.32 9.69 -6.27
CA SER A 37 11.07 10.92 -6.50
C SER A 37 12.32 11.10 -5.65
N THR A 38 12.49 10.29 -4.60
CA THR A 38 13.71 10.32 -3.77
C THR A 38 14.84 9.50 -4.38
N GLN A 39 14.51 8.58 -5.29
CA GLN A 39 15.47 7.67 -5.93
C GLN A 39 15.58 7.87 -7.44
N SER A 40 14.58 8.50 -8.06
CA SER A 40 14.55 8.76 -9.50
C SER A 40 15.16 10.10 -9.84
N THR A 41 16.07 10.11 -10.81
CA THR A 41 16.79 11.30 -11.25
C THR A 41 16.90 11.36 -12.76
N LEU A 42 17.01 12.59 -13.27
CA LEU A 42 17.38 12.85 -14.66
C LEU A 42 18.36 14.01 -14.70
N SER A 43 19.40 13.86 -15.50
CA SER A 43 20.44 14.84 -15.74
C SER A 43 20.51 15.20 -17.21
N LEU A 44 20.90 16.45 -17.48
CA LEU A 44 20.96 17.05 -18.79
C LEU A 44 22.40 17.48 -19.11
N THR A 45 22.94 16.95 -20.20
CA THR A 45 24.19 17.42 -20.82
C THR A 45 23.95 17.65 -22.31
N GLY A 46 24.97 18.10 -23.03
CA GLY A 46 24.86 18.31 -24.48
C GLY A 46 25.52 19.60 -24.94
N VAL A 47 25.08 20.06 -26.10
CA VAL A 47 25.65 21.25 -26.76
C VAL A 47 24.55 22.11 -27.39
N ALA A 48 24.72 23.42 -27.36
CA ALA A 48 23.96 24.38 -28.16
C ALA A 48 24.94 25.30 -28.89
N PHE A 49 24.77 25.46 -30.21
CA PHE A 49 25.66 26.27 -31.06
C PHE A 49 27.14 25.88 -30.93
N GLY A 50 27.41 24.59 -30.67
CA GLY A 50 28.77 24.07 -30.42
C GLY A 50 29.31 24.32 -29.01
N LEU A 51 28.57 25.01 -28.14
CA LEU A 51 28.95 25.25 -26.74
C LEU A 51 28.38 24.18 -25.83
N ASN A 52 29.20 23.63 -24.94
CA ASN A 52 28.77 22.65 -23.95
C ASN A 52 27.77 23.23 -22.95
N TYR A 53 26.85 22.38 -22.50
CA TYR A 53 25.97 22.68 -21.38
C TYR A 53 26.75 22.64 -20.08
N ASN A 54 26.89 23.80 -19.48
CA ASN A 54 27.31 23.99 -18.09
C ASN A 54 26.09 24.32 -17.24
N GLU A 55 26.25 24.18 -15.94
CA GLU A 55 25.21 24.49 -14.97
C GLU A 55 25.13 26.01 -14.76
N GLN A 56 23.92 26.58 -14.66
CA GLN A 56 23.74 27.94 -14.16
C GLN A 56 24.05 28.05 -12.66
N SER A 57 23.88 26.96 -11.92
CA SER A 57 24.25 26.82 -10.51
C SER A 57 24.56 25.34 -10.24
N PRO A 58 25.52 24.98 -9.37
CA PRO A 58 25.88 23.59 -9.13
C PRO A 58 24.66 22.68 -8.87
N GLY A 59 24.42 21.68 -9.72
CA GLY A 59 23.25 20.79 -9.68
C GLY A 59 22.03 21.25 -10.49
N SER A 60 22.09 22.40 -11.19
CA SER A 60 20.97 22.90 -12.00
C SER A 60 20.72 22.09 -13.27
N ASN A 61 21.61 21.16 -13.62
CA ASN A 61 21.43 20.22 -14.72
C ASN A 61 20.87 18.86 -14.28
N THR A 62 20.51 18.68 -13.02
CA THR A 62 19.92 17.44 -12.51
C THR A 62 18.63 17.74 -11.75
N THR A 63 17.60 16.92 -11.90
CA THR A 63 16.35 17.02 -11.13
C THR A 63 15.83 15.63 -10.77
N SER A 64 14.91 15.58 -9.81
CA SER A 64 14.17 14.36 -9.48
C SER A 64 12.98 14.14 -10.43
N LEU A 65 12.55 12.90 -10.53
CA LEU A 65 11.39 12.51 -11.34
C LEU A 65 10.21 12.08 -10.46
N GLY A 66 8.99 12.24 -10.94
CA GLY A 66 7.78 11.74 -10.28
C GLY A 66 6.73 11.31 -11.31
N GLY A 67 5.56 10.87 -10.83
CA GLY A 67 4.46 10.45 -11.69
C GLY A 67 4.33 8.93 -11.82
N THR A 68 3.90 8.45 -12.97
CA THR A 68 3.56 7.03 -13.17
C THR A 68 4.27 6.43 -14.38
N LEU A 69 4.60 5.14 -14.26
CA LEU A 69 5.11 4.30 -15.34
C LEU A 69 4.07 3.22 -15.65
N SER A 70 3.72 3.07 -16.93
CA SER A 70 2.72 2.13 -17.40
C SER A 70 3.36 1.08 -18.32
N ALA A 71 3.08 -0.19 -18.08
CA ALA A 71 3.58 -1.31 -18.88
C ALA A 71 2.67 -2.53 -18.75
N ASP A 72 2.91 -3.53 -19.59
CA ASP A 72 2.40 -4.89 -19.40
C ASP A 72 3.52 -5.77 -18.85
N LEU A 73 3.27 -6.49 -17.74
CA LEU A 73 4.23 -7.42 -17.16
C LEU A 73 3.89 -8.86 -17.55
N THR A 74 4.80 -9.52 -18.26
CA THR A 74 4.67 -10.92 -18.66
C THR A 74 5.94 -11.68 -18.31
N ALA A 75 5.85 -12.69 -17.45
CA ALA A 75 6.98 -13.54 -17.07
C ALA A 75 8.25 -12.76 -16.64
N GLY A 76 8.09 -11.64 -15.92
CA GLY A 76 9.20 -10.81 -15.44
C GLY A 76 9.75 -9.81 -16.47
N VAL A 77 9.14 -9.72 -17.66
CA VAL A 77 9.46 -8.75 -18.70
C VAL A 77 8.39 -7.67 -18.76
N PHE A 78 8.78 -6.42 -18.57
CA PHE A 78 7.94 -5.25 -18.81
C PHE A 78 7.92 -4.97 -20.31
N THR A 79 6.74 -4.77 -20.87
CA THR A 79 6.53 -4.31 -22.26
C THR A 79 5.85 -2.97 -22.22
N PHE A 80 6.49 -1.95 -22.79
CA PHE A 80 5.97 -0.59 -22.84
C PHE A 80 5.21 -0.37 -24.14
N SER A 81 4.07 0.32 -24.06
CA SER A 81 3.20 0.64 -25.20
C SER A 81 2.70 2.10 -25.16
N GLY A 82 3.31 2.93 -24.31
CA GLY A 82 2.88 4.30 -24.01
C GLY A 82 1.99 4.40 -22.76
N GLY A 83 1.56 5.62 -22.45
CA GLY A 83 0.70 5.93 -21.32
C GLY A 83 1.44 6.14 -20.00
N SER A 84 2.78 6.17 -20.02
CA SER A 84 3.56 6.64 -18.89
C SER A 84 3.50 8.17 -18.81
N ALA A 85 3.55 8.71 -17.60
CA ALA A 85 3.53 10.14 -17.32
C ALA A 85 4.60 10.47 -16.28
N VAL A 86 5.87 10.26 -16.64
CA VAL A 86 7.02 10.51 -15.77
C VAL A 86 7.44 11.97 -15.91
N SER A 87 7.11 12.78 -14.92
CA SER A 87 7.39 14.22 -14.94
C SER A 87 8.68 14.56 -14.21
N THR A 88 9.38 15.58 -14.68
CA THR A 88 10.48 16.19 -13.93
C THR A 88 9.93 17.10 -12.85
N ASN A 89 10.47 17.03 -11.65
CA ASN A 89 10.14 17.99 -10.60
C ASN A 89 10.81 19.34 -10.86
N VAL A 90 10.23 20.39 -10.28
CA VAL A 90 10.88 21.71 -10.26
C VAL A 90 12.17 21.61 -9.46
N ASN A 91 13.27 22.05 -10.05
CA ASN A 91 14.56 22.04 -9.39
C ASN A 91 14.58 23.13 -8.31
N PRO A 92 14.89 22.79 -7.03
CA PRO A 92 14.88 23.74 -5.93
C PRO A 92 15.95 24.83 -6.04
N LEU A 93 16.94 24.67 -6.92
CA LEU A 93 17.98 25.67 -7.20
C LEU A 93 17.50 26.79 -8.14
N GLY A 94 16.31 26.65 -8.72
CA GLY A 94 15.68 27.72 -9.47
C GLY A 94 15.33 28.94 -8.59
N PRO A 95 14.90 30.05 -9.19
CA PRO A 95 14.56 30.21 -10.60
C PRO A 95 15.80 30.34 -11.50
N PHE A 96 15.71 29.84 -12.73
CA PHE A 96 16.81 29.89 -13.71
C PHE A 96 16.65 31.07 -14.65
N SER A 97 17.76 31.71 -14.99
CA SER A 97 17.76 32.79 -15.95
C SER A 97 17.73 32.22 -17.36
N HIS A 98 16.81 32.70 -18.18
CA HIS A 98 16.85 32.55 -19.64
C HIS A 98 17.22 33.87 -20.33
N ASN A 99 17.56 34.87 -19.53
CA ASN A 99 17.95 36.18 -19.98
C ASN A 99 19.50 36.28 -19.95
N PRO A 100 20.18 36.32 -21.11
CA PRO A 100 21.61 36.59 -21.18
C PRO A 100 21.92 38.10 -21.02
N PHE A 101 20.91 38.96 -21.07
CA PHE A 101 20.99 40.41 -20.92
C PHE A 101 21.16 40.80 -19.44
N VAL A 102 22.37 41.29 -19.12
CA VAL A 102 22.79 42.23 -18.07
C VAL A 102 22.99 41.80 -16.60
N PHE A 103 24.01 42.46 -16.03
CA PHE A 103 24.63 42.42 -14.71
C PHE A 103 23.73 42.63 -13.48
N GLU A 104 22.43 42.90 -13.61
CA GLU A 104 21.50 43.01 -12.48
C GLU A 104 20.06 42.89 -13.02
N GLY A 105 19.31 41.83 -12.64
CA GLY A 105 17.84 41.78 -12.81
C GLY A 105 17.24 41.02 -13.99
N GLY A 106 17.90 40.02 -14.59
CA GLY A 106 17.32 39.20 -15.66
C GLY A 106 16.02 38.46 -15.27
N THR A 107 15.10 38.25 -16.23
CA THR A 107 13.87 37.47 -16.03
C THR A 107 14.22 36.01 -15.75
N SER A 108 13.96 35.56 -14.54
CA SER A 108 14.13 34.18 -14.11
C SER A 108 12.78 33.50 -13.99
N SER A 109 12.73 32.19 -14.20
CA SER A 109 11.51 31.40 -13.99
C SER A 109 11.83 30.04 -13.39
N THR A 110 10.86 29.47 -12.69
CA THR A 110 10.96 28.09 -12.20
C THR A 110 11.12 27.12 -13.36
N GLY A 111 11.92 26.10 -13.16
CA GLY A 111 12.16 25.07 -14.17
C GLY A 111 12.77 23.82 -13.59
N SER A 112 12.82 22.80 -14.41
CA SER A 112 13.42 21.50 -14.11
C SER A 112 14.93 21.53 -14.31
N PHE A 113 15.42 22.32 -15.28
CA PHE A 113 16.86 22.46 -15.55
C PHE A 113 17.24 23.88 -15.94
N GLY A 114 18.41 24.32 -15.49
CA GLY A 114 19.03 25.60 -15.86
C GLY A 114 20.41 25.36 -16.47
N THR A 115 20.52 25.51 -17.79
CA THR A 115 21.77 25.32 -18.53
C THR A 115 22.37 26.66 -18.96
N GLN A 116 23.69 26.72 -19.11
CA GLN A 116 24.40 27.84 -19.74
C GLN A 116 25.62 27.37 -20.54
N GLY A 117 26.02 28.14 -21.55
CA GLY A 117 27.23 27.91 -22.33
C GLY A 117 27.89 29.22 -22.68
N SER A 118 29.22 29.26 -22.77
CA SER A 118 29.95 30.44 -23.23
C SER A 118 31.20 30.05 -24.00
N GLY A 119 31.46 30.71 -25.13
CA GLY A 119 32.63 30.44 -25.95
C GLY A 119 32.53 31.03 -27.36
N ALA A 120 33.58 30.83 -28.15
CA ALA A 120 33.64 31.31 -29.53
C ALA A 120 32.71 30.48 -30.44
N VAL A 121 31.87 31.15 -31.20
CA VAL A 121 30.99 30.57 -32.21
C VAL A 121 31.33 31.17 -33.56
N PHE A 122 31.61 30.32 -34.56
CA PHE A 122 32.01 30.77 -35.89
C PHE A 122 30.93 31.67 -36.51
N GLY A 123 31.34 32.84 -37.00
CA GLY A 123 30.44 33.85 -37.57
C GLY A 123 29.71 34.73 -36.55
N PHE A 124 29.83 34.46 -35.24
CA PHE A 124 29.12 35.19 -34.19
C PHE A 124 30.02 35.75 -33.08
N GLY A 125 31.31 35.44 -33.04
CA GLY A 125 32.21 35.94 -31.97
C GLY A 125 32.06 35.13 -30.68
N PHE A 126 32.33 35.74 -29.53
CA PHE A 126 32.13 35.10 -28.23
C PHE A 126 30.65 35.18 -27.84
N VAL A 127 30.01 34.03 -27.67
CA VAL A 127 28.57 33.92 -27.39
C VAL A 127 28.35 33.36 -25.98
N THR A 128 27.41 33.93 -25.24
CA THR A 128 26.85 33.37 -24.00
C THR A 128 25.39 32.98 -24.23
N ILE A 129 25.03 31.77 -23.80
CA ILE A 129 23.69 31.19 -23.97
C ILE A 129 23.19 30.71 -22.62
N LYS A 130 21.91 30.92 -22.32
CA LYS A 130 21.22 30.36 -21.15
C LYS A 130 19.92 29.69 -21.57
N GLY A 131 19.59 28.56 -20.94
CA GLY A 131 18.36 27.80 -21.17
C GLY A 131 17.67 27.42 -19.86
N ASN A 132 16.35 27.53 -19.85
CA ASN A 132 15.47 27.03 -18.79
C ASN A 132 14.52 25.97 -19.37
N TYR A 133 14.71 24.72 -18.98
CA TYR A 133 13.83 23.61 -19.36
C TYR A 133 12.76 23.39 -18.30
N ARG A 134 11.50 23.23 -18.70
CA ARG A 134 10.38 23.07 -17.79
C ARG A 134 9.26 22.22 -18.35
N ASN A 135 8.37 21.78 -17.47
CA ASN A 135 7.16 21.02 -17.81
C ASN A 135 7.48 19.77 -18.64
N ILE A 136 8.60 19.11 -18.35
CA ILE A 136 9.00 17.89 -19.05
C ILE A 136 8.19 16.74 -18.48
N VAL A 137 7.46 16.06 -19.36
CA VAL A 137 6.74 14.82 -19.11
C VAL A 137 7.22 13.79 -20.13
N ILE A 138 7.68 12.66 -19.61
CA ILE A 138 8.26 11.56 -20.34
C ILE A 138 7.24 10.43 -20.44
N ASP A 139 7.03 9.95 -21.67
CA ASP A 139 6.34 8.70 -21.96
C ASP A 139 7.32 7.68 -22.56
N ILE A 140 7.17 6.40 -22.21
CA ILE A 140 7.92 5.29 -22.80
C ILE A 140 6.97 4.57 -23.74
N THR A 141 7.10 4.88 -25.03
CA THR A 141 6.07 4.52 -26.02
C THR A 141 6.20 3.11 -26.57
N SER A 142 7.37 2.49 -26.37
CA SER A 142 7.67 1.15 -26.87
C SER A 142 8.84 0.53 -26.11
N GLY A 143 9.07 -0.76 -26.32
CA GLY A 143 10.27 -1.48 -25.87
C GLY A 143 10.02 -2.37 -24.67
N THR A 144 11.09 -2.99 -24.17
CA THR A 144 11.02 -3.90 -23.03
C THR A 144 12.10 -3.62 -21.99
N ALA A 145 11.80 -3.98 -20.75
CA ALA A 145 12.73 -3.99 -19.63
C ALA A 145 12.62 -5.32 -18.88
N GLN A 146 13.76 -5.92 -18.54
CA GLN A 146 13.81 -7.20 -17.84
C GLN A 146 14.95 -7.20 -16.82
N ASN A 147 14.73 -7.86 -15.69
CA ASN A 147 15.73 -7.92 -14.62
C ASN A 147 17.07 -8.47 -15.13
N GLY A 148 18.17 -7.77 -14.79
CA GLY A 148 19.52 -8.21 -15.14
C GLY A 148 19.94 -7.98 -16.58
N ALA A 149 19.14 -7.27 -17.40
CA ALA A 149 19.53 -6.85 -18.74
C ALA A 149 19.26 -5.35 -18.97
N PRO A 150 19.95 -4.71 -19.92
CA PRO A 150 19.60 -3.36 -20.36
C PRO A 150 18.19 -3.31 -20.96
N ALA A 151 17.55 -2.16 -20.87
CA ALA A 151 16.28 -1.93 -21.56
C ALA A 151 16.49 -2.05 -23.08
N SER A 152 15.58 -2.73 -23.77
CA SER A 152 15.70 -3.03 -25.20
C SER A 152 14.60 -2.34 -26.00
N GLY A 153 14.95 -1.69 -27.11
CA GLY A 153 13.97 -1.03 -28.00
C GLY A 153 13.13 0.06 -27.32
N SER A 154 13.56 0.54 -26.14
CA SER A 154 12.78 1.44 -25.29
C SER A 154 12.81 2.85 -25.87
N ASN A 155 11.69 3.31 -26.42
CA ASN A 155 11.62 4.62 -27.03
C ASN A 155 11.03 5.64 -26.06
N VAL A 156 11.78 6.70 -25.78
CA VAL A 156 11.43 7.75 -24.83
C VAL A 156 10.88 8.94 -25.61
N LEU A 157 9.71 9.45 -25.23
CA LEU A 157 9.02 10.57 -25.86
C LEU A 157 8.79 11.67 -24.83
N PHE A 158 9.00 12.92 -25.21
CA PHE A 158 8.47 14.06 -24.46
C PHE A 158 7.02 14.29 -24.87
N SER A 159 6.07 13.89 -24.01
CA SER A 159 4.65 14.17 -24.22
C SER A 159 4.32 15.65 -23.95
N ALA A 160 5.09 16.27 -23.06
CA ALA A 160 5.17 17.72 -22.90
C ALA A 160 6.61 18.10 -22.55
N ALA A 161 7.10 19.23 -23.04
CA ALA A 161 8.35 19.84 -22.60
C ALA A 161 8.50 21.22 -23.25
N GLN A 162 9.07 22.17 -22.51
CA GLN A 162 9.36 23.51 -23.02
C GLN A 162 10.80 23.90 -22.68
N LEU A 163 11.43 24.62 -23.60
CA LEU A 163 12.66 25.36 -23.35
C LEU A 163 12.42 26.84 -23.58
N VAL A 164 12.80 27.66 -22.62
CA VAL A 164 12.96 29.11 -22.80
C VAL A 164 14.44 29.42 -22.81
N TRP A 165 14.93 30.11 -23.83
CA TRP A 165 16.36 30.36 -24.00
C TRP A 165 16.67 31.77 -24.49
N GLY A 166 17.91 32.19 -24.26
CA GLY A 166 18.46 33.42 -24.80
C GLY A 166 19.97 33.32 -25.04
N ALA A 167 20.45 34.01 -26.07
CA ALA A 167 21.85 34.12 -26.45
C ALA A 167 22.25 35.58 -26.73
N ILE A 168 23.49 35.93 -26.42
CA ILE A 168 24.11 37.22 -26.72
C ILE A 168 25.55 37.01 -27.18
N ASN A 169 26.06 37.85 -28.08
CA ASN A 169 27.48 37.88 -28.41
C ASN A 169 28.18 39.18 -27.95
N ASP A 170 29.50 39.21 -28.11
CA ASP A 170 30.38 40.34 -27.79
C ASP A 170 30.56 41.35 -28.95
N ALA A 171 29.75 41.26 -30.01
CA ALA A 171 29.79 42.21 -31.11
C ALA A 171 29.33 43.61 -30.67
N ASP A 172 29.75 44.64 -31.40
CA ASP A 172 29.25 46.01 -31.25
C ASP A 172 28.53 46.47 -32.53
N PRO A 173 27.19 46.63 -32.52
CA PRO A 173 26.28 46.36 -31.39
C PRO A 173 26.09 44.85 -31.14
N PRO A 174 25.71 44.43 -29.91
CA PRO A 174 25.54 43.02 -29.59
C PRO A 174 24.36 42.42 -30.35
N LEU A 175 24.60 41.28 -30.98
CA LEU A 175 23.58 40.41 -31.56
C LEU A 175 22.93 39.60 -30.45
N THR A 176 21.61 39.64 -30.42
CA THR A 176 20.83 38.99 -29.37
C THR A 176 19.77 38.10 -30.00
N ALA A 177 19.59 36.91 -29.44
CA ALA A 177 18.56 35.97 -29.84
C ALA A 177 17.90 35.37 -28.60
N GLY A 178 16.66 34.92 -28.74
CA GLY A 178 15.96 34.21 -27.69
C GLY A 178 14.64 33.68 -28.20
N GLY A 179 14.06 32.74 -27.46
CA GLY A 179 12.83 32.12 -27.88
C GLY A 179 12.32 31.06 -26.94
N ASN A 180 11.17 30.51 -27.32
CA ASN A 180 10.52 29.41 -26.65
C ASN A 180 10.42 28.25 -27.63
N ASP A 181 11.08 27.14 -27.32
CA ASP A 181 10.99 25.92 -28.12
C ASP A 181 10.00 24.96 -27.44
N ASN A 182 9.05 24.46 -28.23
CA ASN A 182 8.23 23.33 -27.81
C ASN A 182 8.99 22.04 -28.12
N LEU A 183 9.25 21.24 -27.08
CA LEU A 183 9.96 19.96 -27.20
C LEU A 183 8.98 18.77 -27.14
N ALA A 184 7.68 19.02 -27.00
CA ALA A 184 6.69 17.95 -27.13
C ALA A 184 6.80 17.26 -28.49
N GLY A 185 6.71 15.92 -28.50
CA GLY A 185 6.90 15.09 -29.69
C GLY A 185 8.35 14.71 -29.96
N LYS A 186 9.34 15.30 -29.27
CA LYS A 186 10.73 14.88 -29.41
C LYS A 186 10.94 13.53 -28.75
N THR A 187 11.71 12.68 -29.41
CA THR A 187 11.89 11.29 -29.00
C THR A 187 13.34 10.83 -29.18
N GLY A 188 13.74 9.84 -28.39
CA GLY A 188 15.03 9.19 -28.49
C GLY A 188 14.97 7.77 -27.93
N LEU A 189 15.73 6.86 -28.55
CA LEU A 189 15.91 5.52 -28.03
C LEU A 189 16.69 5.57 -26.71
N ASN A 190 16.26 4.80 -25.72
CA ASN A 190 17.03 4.53 -24.52
C ASN A 190 18.24 3.65 -24.89
N THR A 191 19.43 4.23 -24.81
CA THR A 191 20.73 3.64 -25.12
C THR A 191 21.51 3.25 -23.86
N SER A 192 20.89 3.32 -22.67
CA SER A 192 21.56 2.94 -21.43
C SER A 192 22.02 1.48 -21.49
N ALA A 193 23.32 1.26 -21.26
CA ALA A 193 23.91 -0.08 -21.16
C ALA A 193 23.78 -0.69 -19.75
N ASN A 194 23.29 0.07 -18.77
CA ASN A 194 23.12 -0.41 -17.40
C ASN A 194 21.90 -1.33 -17.30
N ASN A 195 22.03 -2.37 -16.48
CA ASN A 195 20.97 -3.34 -16.27
C ASN A 195 19.78 -2.73 -15.53
N VAL A 196 18.59 -3.14 -15.94
CA VAL A 196 17.36 -2.97 -15.18
C VAL A 196 17.39 -3.90 -13.97
N SER A 197 16.93 -3.43 -12.81
CA SER A 197 16.65 -4.29 -11.65
C SER A 197 15.16 -4.35 -11.36
N TRP A 198 14.67 -5.55 -11.07
CA TRP A 198 13.30 -5.79 -10.63
C TRP A 198 13.28 -6.83 -9.52
N ASP A 199 12.72 -6.48 -8.36
CA ASP A 199 12.64 -7.36 -7.19
C ASP A 199 11.23 -7.95 -6.93
N GLY A 200 10.27 -7.68 -7.82
CA GLY A 200 8.86 -8.04 -7.65
C GLY A 200 7.96 -6.88 -7.21
N THR A 201 8.55 -5.81 -6.67
CA THR A 201 7.83 -4.63 -6.17
C THR A 201 8.41 -3.31 -6.66
N THR A 202 9.72 -3.26 -6.90
CA THR A 202 10.45 -2.06 -7.29
C THR A 202 11.21 -2.30 -8.58
N LEU A 203 10.92 -1.48 -9.59
CA LEU A 203 11.63 -1.41 -10.85
C LEU A 203 12.63 -0.27 -10.78
N SER A 204 13.90 -0.55 -11.03
CA SER A 204 14.91 0.48 -11.30
C SER A 204 15.38 0.36 -12.74
N MET A 205 15.08 1.36 -13.55
CA MET A 205 15.35 1.37 -14.98
C MET A 205 16.26 2.56 -15.33
N PRO A 206 17.53 2.30 -15.65
CA PRO A 206 18.43 3.31 -16.18
C PRO A 206 17.95 3.85 -17.54
N VAL A 207 18.07 5.16 -17.72
CA VAL A 207 17.71 5.84 -18.97
C VAL A 207 18.88 6.66 -19.50
N SER A 208 19.12 6.58 -20.80
CA SER A 208 20.05 7.44 -21.54
C SER A 208 19.47 7.66 -22.93
N PHE A 209 19.16 8.89 -23.32
CA PHE A 209 18.61 9.16 -24.66
C PHE A 209 18.99 10.56 -25.12
N GLN A 210 18.89 10.77 -26.42
CA GLN A 210 19.24 12.05 -27.05
C GLN A 210 18.01 12.69 -27.68
N THR A 211 17.87 14.00 -27.53
CA THR A 211 16.98 14.82 -28.36
C THR A 211 17.78 15.82 -29.17
N SER A 212 17.19 16.34 -30.25
CA SER A 212 17.84 17.35 -31.09
C SER A 212 16.90 18.48 -31.52
N GLY A 213 17.46 19.68 -31.53
CA GLY A 213 16.93 20.90 -32.15
C GLY A 213 17.86 21.39 -33.25
N SER A 214 17.47 22.46 -33.96
CA SER A 214 18.18 22.89 -35.17
C SER A 214 19.66 23.22 -34.97
N ASN A 215 20.09 23.64 -33.78
CA ASN A 215 21.49 23.93 -33.44
C ASN A 215 21.87 23.34 -32.07
N ARG A 216 21.20 22.25 -31.67
CA ARG A 216 21.23 21.79 -30.29
C ARG A 216 21.09 20.29 -30.20
N VAL A 217 21.84 19.70 -29.29
CA VAL A 217 21.76 18.28 -28.94
C VAL A 217 21.69 18.20 -27.43
N GLU A 218 20.65 17.56 -26.91
CA GLU A 218 20.52 17.25 -25.49
C GLU A 218 20.75 15.77 -25.26
N ILE A 219 21.55 15.45 -24.25
CA ILE A 219 21.80 14.11 -23.78
C ILE A 219 21.21 14.02 -22.38
N TRP A 220 20.20 13.17 -22.25
CA TRP A 220 19.44 12.94 -21.03
C TRP A 220 19.89 11.63 -20.41
N GLN A 221 20.29 11.64 -19.14
CA GLN A 221 20.77 10.44 -18.45
C GLN A 221 20.25 10.37 -17.02
N GLY A 222 19.90 9.19 -16.54
CA GLY A 222 19.41 9.04 -15.18
C GLY A 222 18.85 7.66 -14.89
N ILE A 223 17.98 7.61 -13.89
CA ILE A 223 17.32 6.38 -13.46
C ILE A 223 15.87 6.68 -13.07
N ILE A 224 14.96 5.83 -13.53
CA ILE A 224 13.56 5.82 -13.09
C ILE A 224 13.44 4.66 -12.10
N VAL A 225 13.14 4.98 -10.85
CA VAL A 225 12.81 3.99 -9.82
C VAL A 225 11.32 4.08 -9.55
N ALA A 226 10.58 3.02 -9.82
CA ALA A 226 9.13 3.00 -9.70
C ALA A 226 8.66 1.76 -8.93
N LYS A 227 7.63 1.92 -8.10
CA LYS A 227 7.13 0.89 -7.18
C LYS A 227 5.70 0.50 -7.55
N VAL A 228 5.38 -0.79 -7.38
CA VAL A 228 4.00 -1.25 -7.39
C VAL A 228 3.29 -0.59 -6.24
N VAL A 229 2.16 0.08 -6.52
CA VAL A 229 1.26 0.52 -5.47
C VAL A 229 0.52 -0.72 -5.00
N ALA A 230 0.96 -1.29 -3.87
CA ALA A 230 0.16 -2.31 -3.21
C ALA A 230 -1.18 -1.66 -2.83
N PRO A 231 -2.33 -2.30 -3.11
CA PRO A 231 -3.61 -1.80 -2.63
C PRO A 231 -3.56 -1.64 -1.11
N ALA A 232 -4.19 -0.59 -0.59
CA ALA A 232 -4.24 -0.35 0.84
C ALA A 232 -4.86 -1.56 1.56
N PRO A 233 -4.38 -1.91 2.76
CA PRO A 233 -4.94 -3.01 3.52
C PRO A 233 -6.39 -2.71 3.88
N VAL A 234 -7.27 -3.68 3.69
CA VAL A 234 -8.69 -3.58 4.00
C VAL A 234 -9.01 -4.55 5.12
N LEU A 235 -9.52 -4.05 6.25
CA LEU A 235 -10.03 -4.92 7.30
C LEU A 235 -11.32 -5.59 6.80
N VAL A 236 -11.30 -6.92 6.69
CA VAL A 236 -12.45 -7.70 6.19
C VAL A 236 -13.23 -8.39 7.30
N ASN A 237 -12.58 -8.72 8.42
CA ASN A 237 -13.24 -9.36 9.55
C ASN A 237 -12.48 -9.08 10.86
N SER A 238 -13.22 -9.06 11.97
CA SER A 238 -12.63 -8.93 13.31
C SER A 238 -13.44 -9.73 14.33
N ARG A 239 -12.76 -10.55 15.14
CA ARG A 239 -13.41 -11.49 16.07
C ARG A 239 -12.63 -11.62 17.37
N PRO A 240 -13.31 -11.88 18.51
CA PRO A 240 -12.62 -12.30 19.73
C PRO A 240 -11.87 -13.62 19.51
N TYR A 241 -10.75 -13.76 20.21
CA TYR A 241 -9.91 -14.95 20.20
C TYR A 241 -9.68 -15.42 21.64
N HIS A 242 -10.24 -16.57 22.00
CA HIS A 242 -10.13 -17.13 23.34
C HIS A 242 -8.79 -17.86 23.46
N ASN A 243 -7.71 -17.13 23.74
CA ASN A 243 -6.34 -17.65 23.70
C ASN A 243 -6.13 -18.88 24.62
N ALA A 244 -6.83 -18.91 25.75
CA ALA A 244 -6.81 -19.98 26.73
C ALA A 244 -7.66 -21.21 26.38
N PHE A 245 -8.51 -21.13 25.35
CA PHE A 245 -9.33 -22.27 24.93
C PHE A 245 -8.44 -23.45 24.50
N PRO A 246 -8.74 -24.70 24.88
CA PRO A 246 -7.91 -25.84 24.53
C PRO A 246 -7.75 -26.05 23.03
N GLY A 247 -6.59 -26.61 22.65
CA GLY A 247 -6.29 -26.99 21.27
C GLY A 247 -5.26 -26.10 20.60
N ALA A 248 -4.97 -26.44 19.35
CA ALA A 248 -3.99 -25.74 18.55
C ALA A 248 -4.43 -24.29 18.29
N ASP A 249 -3.44 -23.43 18.20
CA ASP A 249 -3.60 -22.07 17.73
C ASP A 249 -4.20 -22.04 16.33
N GLY A 250 -5.36 -21.41 16.17
CA GLY A 250 -6.00 -21.32 14.86
C GLY A 250 -7.49 -20.99 14.95
N PRO A 251 -8.28 -21.34 13.92
CA PRO A 251 -9.70 -20.98 13.83
C PRO A 251 -10.57 -21.56 14.95
N ALA A 252 -10.15 -22.66 15.58
CA ALA A 252 -10.90 -23.30 16.67
C ALA A 252 -11.05 -22.41 17.92
N LYS A 253 -10.16 -21.43 18.10
CA LYS A 253 -10.18 -20.48 19.23
C LYS A 253 -10.87 -19.15 18.89
N VAL A 254 -11.34 -18.97 17.65
CA VAL A 254 -12.02 -17.75 17.18
C VAL A 254 -13.51 -17.84 17.53
N ASP A 255 -14.04 -16.82 18.20
CA ASP A 255 -15.46 -16.75 18.53
C ASP A 255 -16.25 -16.05 17.42
N THR A 256 -16.88 -16.84 16.55
CA THR A 256 -17.67 -16.31 15.43
C THR A 256 -19.09 -15.90 15.82
N SER A 257 -19.52 -16.14 17.07
CA SER A 257 -20.83 -15.68 17.56
C SER A 257 -20.81 -14.23 18.04
N VAL A 258 -19.62 -13.67 18.24
CA VAL A 258 -19.42 -12.29 18.68
C VAL A 258 -18.70 -11.52 17.57
N SER A 259 -19.12 -10.27 17.37
CA SER A 259 -18.49 -9.34 16.43
C SER A 259 -18.02 -8.11 17.18
N LEU A 260 -16.82 -7.64 16.84
CA LEU A 260 -16.42 -6.30 17.26
C LEU A 260 -17.27 -5.27 16.52
N ILE A 261 -17.63 -4.19 17.20
CA ILE A 261 -18.30 -3.06 16.55
C ILE A 261 -17.23 -2.30 15.80
N GLN A 262 -17.36 -2.22 14.47
CA GLN A 262 -16.57 -1.28 13.69
C GLN A 262 -17.31 0.05 13.63
N ARG A 263 -16.61 1.11 14.06
CA ARG A 263 -17.13 2.48 13.93
C ARG A 263 -17.43 2.78 12.47
N GLY A 264 -18.63 3.29 12.22
CA GLY A 264 -19.12 3.56 10.87
C GLY A 264 -19.86 4.89 10.79
N VAL A 265 -20.64 5.07 9.74
CA VAL A 265 -21.38 6.32 9.46
C VAL A 265 -22.56 6.59 10.40
N ALA A 266 -22.97 5.61 11.18
CA ALA A 266 -24.07 5.72 12.12
C ALA A 266 -23.59 5.42 13.55
N LEU A 267 -24.25 6.04 14.52
CA LEU A 267 -24.12 5.68 15.93
C LEU A 267 -24.56 4.22 16.12
N GLN A 268 -23.80 3.46 16.90
CA GLN A 268 -24.07 2.06 17.19
C GLN A 268 -24.05 1.81 18.70
N THR A 269 -25.18 1.41 19.25
CA THR A 269 -25.28 0.97 20.64
C THR A 269 -24.79 -0.46 20.79
N VAL A 270 -23.86 -0.70 21.72
CA VAL A 270 -23.34 -2.05 22.02
C VAL A 270 -24.49 -2.99 22.37
N GLN A 271 -24.51 -4.17 21.73
CA GLN A 271 -25.45 -5.24 22.01
C GLN A 271 -24.75 -6.45 22.63
N LEU A 272 -25.55 -7.45 23.06
CA LEU A 272 -25.04 -8.71 23.60
C LEU A 272 -24.04 -9.41 22.66
N GLY A 273 -24.30 -9.34 21.36
CA GLY A 273 -23.42 -9.89 20.31
C GLY A 273 -22.08 -9.18 20.14
N ASN A 274 -21.80 -8.15 20.95
CA ASN A 274 -20.54 -7.40 20.96
C ASN A 274 -19.78 -7.54 22.29
N ILE A 275 -20.24 -8.44 23.17
CA ILE A 275 -19.61 -8.68 24.47
C ILE A 275 -19.36 -10.17 24.74
N ILE A 276 -18.16 -10.50 25.21
CA ILE A 276 -17.79 -11.86 25.63
C ILE A 276 -18.00 -12.05 27.15
N SER A 277 -18.16 -13.31 27.57
CA SER A 277 -18.50 -13.70 28.95
C SER A 277 -17.41 -14.50 29.68
N SER A 278 -16.23 -14.70 29.06
CA SER A 278 -15.23 -15.67 29.52
C SER A 278 -14.58 -15.32 30.86
N THR A 279 -14.06 -16.30 31.61
CA THR A 279 -13.35 -16.00 32.87
C THR A 279 -12.01 -15.32 32.63
N GLN A 280 -11.41 -15.49 31.46
CA GLN A 280 -10.10 -14.96 31.11
C GLN A 280 -10.11 -13.50 30.65
N GLY A 281 -11.26 -12.83 30.55
CA GLY A 281 -11.30 -11.49 29.97
C GLY A 281 -11.16 -11.48 28.45
N ILE A 282 -10.96 -10.28 27.91
CA ILE A 282 -10.46 -10.13 26.54
C ILE A 282 -8.96 -10.46 26.57
N ASN A 283 -8.62 -11.71 26.27
CA ASN A 283 -7.24 -12.20 26.20
C ASN A 283 -6.75 -12.37 24.75
N GLY A 284 -7.59 -12.10 23.75
CA GLY A 284 -7.16 -12.05 22.37
C GLY A 284 -8.23 -11.55 21.40
N VAL A 285 -7.75 -11.06 20.26
CA VAL A 285 -8.54 -10.64 19.11
C VAL A 285 -7.81 -11.07 17.84
N VAL A 286 -8.56 -11.46 16.82
CA VAL A 286 -8.05 -11.62 15.45
C VAL A 286 -8.64 -10.55 14.56
N LEU A 287 -7.79 -9.95 13.73
CA LEU A 287 -8.13 -8.98 12.70
C LEU A 287 -7.69 -9.57 11.36
N ASP A 288 -8.62 -9.74 10.44
CA ASP A 288 -8.36 -10.31 9.13
C ASP A 288 -8.32 -9.18 8.10
N PHE A 289 -7.28 -9.14 7.28
CA PHE A 289 -7.01 -8.09 6.30
C PHE A 289 -6.80 -8.67 4.90
N ASP A 290 -7.40 -8.03 3.91
CA ASP A 290 -6.94 -8.17 2.53
C ASP A 290 -5.75 -7.22 2.30
N ASN A 291 -4.75 -7.68 1.54
CA ASN A 291 -3.60 -6.89 1.10
C ASN A 291 -2.65 -6.40 2.22
N LEU A 292 -2.58 -7.08 3.37
CA LEU A 292 -1.65 -6.73 4.43
C LEU A 292 -0.29 -7.44 4.25
N ALA A 293 0.58 -6.84 3.44
CA ALA A 293 1.88 -7.44 3.11
C ALA A 293 2.78 -7.71 4.33
N ALA A 294 2.76 -6.84 5.35
CA ALA A 294 3.54 -7.01 6.56
C ALA A 294 2.91 -6.29 7.75
N LEU A 295 3.18 -6.78 8.97
CA LEU A 295 2.60 -6.22 10.20
C LEU A 295 3.00 -4.75 10.44
N ASN A 296 4.20 -4.36 10.03
CA ASN A 296 4.70 -2.99 10.14
C ASN A 296 4.08 -2.01 9.13
N ASN A 297 3.24 -2.48 8.20
CA ASN A 297 2.48 -1.60 7.32
C ASN A 297 1.32 -0.92 8.05
N ILE A 298 0.89 -1.47 9.19
CA ILE A 298 -0.15 -0.88 10.03
C ILE A 298 0.38 -0.54 11.42
N THR A 299 -0.23 0.45 12.05
CA THR A 299 -0.06 0.75 13.48
C THR A 299 -1.34 0.40 14.22
N LEU A 300 -1.20 -0.25 15.37
CA LEU A 300 -2.31 -0.64 16.24
C LEU A 300 -2.23 0.15 17.55
N GLU A 301 -3.30 0.86 17.89
CA GLU A 301 -3.45 1.54 19.18
C GLU A 301 -4.57 0.90 19.99
N TYR A 302 -4.37 0.80 21.31
CA TYR A 302 -5.29 0.12 22.22
C TYR A 302 -5.71 1.04 23.35
N LYS A 303 -7.02 1.16 23.55
CA LYS A 303 -7.61 1.85 24.72
C LYS A 303 -8.60 0.95 25.44
N TRP A 304 -8.81 1.18 26.73
CA TRP A 304 -9.84 0.50 27.52
C TRP A 304 -10.72 1.46 28.32
N SER A 305 -11.98 1.09 28.49
CA SER A 305 -12.86 1.82 29.40
C SER A 305 -12.45 1.59 30.86
N PRO A 306 -12.94 2.43 31.79
CA PRO A 306 -13.05 2.04 33.19
C PRO A 306 -13.84 0.73 33.35
N GLN A 307 -13.65 0.05 34.48
CA GLN A 307 -14.38 -1.18 34.78
C GLN A 307 -15.82 -0.91 35.22
N ASN A 308 -16.67 -1.88 34.94
CA ASN A 308 -18.06 -1.95 35.38
C ASN A 308 -18.89 -0.75 34.88
N VAL A 309 -19.57 -0.06 35.79
CA VAL A 309 -20.38 1.12 35.50
C VAL A 309 -19.51 2.37 35.50
N PHE A 310 -19.56 3.11 34.40
CA PHE A 310 -18.84 4.35 34.20
C PHE A 310 -19.65 5.34 33.34
N THR A 311 -19.23 6.60 33.37
CA THR A 311 -19.79 7.71 32.56
C THR A 311 -18.76 8.35 31.63
N GLN A 312 -17.52 7.87 31.66
CA GLN A 312 -16.41 8.44 30.88
C GLN A 312 -16.60 8.20 29.38
N ALA A 313 -16.37 9.24 28.57
CA ALA A 313 -16.47 9.17 27.12
C ALA A 313 -15.33 8.32 26.52
N ILE A 314 -15.59 7.74 25.34
CA ILE A 314 -14.63 6.89 24.61
C ILE A 314 -13.28 7.61 24.37
N ALA A 315 -13.32 8.91 24.07
CA ALA A 315 -12.11 9.70 23.82
C ALA A 315 -11.13 9.68 25.00
N ASP A 316 -11.67 9.60 26.23
CA ASP A 316 -10.93 9.69 27.48
C ASP A 316 -10.54 8.31 28.05
N TRP A 317 -10.82 7.23 27.31
CA TRP A 317 -10.40 5.89 27.69
C TRP A 317 -8.88 5.79 27.79
N ALA A 318 -8.40 5.11 28.83
CA ALA A 318 -6.98 4.98 29.12
C ALA A 318 -6.30 4.02 28.13
N ALA A 319 -4.98 4.14 27.98
CA ALA A 319 -4.20 3.20 27.17
C ALA A 319 -4.18 1.81 27.82
N VAL A 320 -4.21 0.76 27.00
CA VAL A 320 -4.01 -0.63 27.44
C VAL A 320 -2.51 -0.91 27.48
N SER A 321 -2.07 -1.75 28.41
CA SER A 321 -0.73 -2.34 28.35
C SER A 321 -0.50 -3.03 27.01
N ALA A 322 0.75 -3.00 26.52
CA ALA A 322 1.11 -3.65 25.28
C ALA A 322 0.66 -5.13 25.27
N PRO A 323 0.18 -5.64 24.12
CA PRO A 323 -0.14 -7.06 23.97
C PRO A 323 1.06 -7.95 24.33
N ALA A 324 0.79 -9.14 24.86
CA ALA A 324 1.82 -10.15 25.09
C ALA A 324 2.41 -10.64 23.76
N THR A 325 1.57 -10.84 22.74
CA THR A 325 2.02 -11.13 21.38
C THR A 325 1.14 -10.43 20.34
N THR A 326 1.74 -10.08 19.22
CA THR A 326 1.05 -9.67 17.99
C THR A 326 1.77 -10.37 16.83
N ALA A 327 1.04 -11.14 16.04
CA ALA A 327 1.61 -11.96 14.96
C ALA A 327 0.75 -11.86 13.70
N LEU A 328 1.40 -11.71 12.55
CA LEU A 328 0.79 -11.86 11.24
C LEU A 328 0.87 -13.33 10.82
N LEU A 329 -0.27 -13.89 10.42
CA LEU A 329 -0.44 -15.26 9.93
C LEU A 329 -0.97 -15.15 8.50
N PRO A 330 -0.09 -15.25 7.48
CA PRO A 330 -0.50 -15.14 6.09
C PRO A 330 -1.55 -16.19 5.72
N ASP A 331 -2.53 -15.80 4.91
CA ASP A 331 -3.63 -16.64 4.40
C ASP A 331 -4.47 -17.40 5.46
N ALA A 332 -4.33 -17.06 6.75
CA ALA A 332 -4.99 -17.76 7.86
C ALA A 332 -6.32 -17.13 8.30
N GLY A 333 -6.72 -16.03 7.67
CA GLY A 333 -7.92 -15.25 7.92
C GLY A 333 -9.16 -15.79 7.21
N GLN A 334 -10.29 -15.10 7.40
CA GLN A 334 -11.53 -15.41 6.70
C GLN A 334 -11.34 -15.30 5.18
N GLY A 335 -11.70 -16.34 4.44
CA GLY A 335 -11.64 -16.32 2.96
C GLY A 335 -10.23 -16.35 2.38
N GLY A 336 -9.20 -16.69 3.17
CA GLY A 336 -7.80 -16.65 2.73
C GLY A 336 -7.13 -15.29 2.90
N SER A 337 -7.77 -14.36 3.63
CA SER A 337 -7.15 -13.10 4.04
C SER A 337 -5.98 -13.32 5.03
N ASP A 338 -5.16 -12.30 5.24
CA ASP A 338 -4.09 -12.34 6.22
C ASP A 338 -4.62 -12.06 7.62
N ARG A 339 -4.22 -12.86 8.62
CA ARG A 339 -4.71 -12.71 10.00
C ARG A 339 -3.66 -12.08 10.89
N VAL A 340 -3.98 -10.94 11.49
CA VAL A 340 -3.26 -10.39 12.63
C VAL A 340 -3.90 -10.93 13.91
N ARG A 341 -3.14 -11.73 14.65
CA ARG A 341 -3.54 -12.26 15.97
C ARG A 341 -2.87 -11.46 17.07
N ILE A 342 -3.69 -10.94 17.99
CA ILE A 342 -3.26 -10.11 19.12
C ILE A 342 -3.69 -10.83 20.40
N THR A 343 -2.79 -10.98 21.37
CA THR A 343 -3.11 -11.62 22.66
C THR A 343 -2.59 -10.84 23.85
N TRP A 344 -3.32 -10.92 24.96
CA TRP A 344 -2.95 -10.37 26.26
C TRP A 344 -2.91 -11.49 27.30
N PRO A 345 -2.22 -11.30 28.43
CA PRO A 345 -2.33 -12.22 29.56
C PRO A 345 -3.78 -12.36 30.03
N ASN A 346 -4.16 -13.54 30.51
CA ASN A 346 -5.49 -13.78 31.06
C ASN A 346 -5.80 -12.80 32.20
N GLY A 347 -7.02 -12.28 32.23
CA GLY A 347 -7.49 -11.35 33.25
C GLY A 347 -7.06 -9.89 33.02
N SER A 348 -6.28 -9.59 31.96
CA SER A 348 -5.79 -8.23 31.71
C SER A 348 -6.94 -7.25 31.46
N ILE A 349 -7.93 -7.66 30.67
CA ILE A 349 -9.03 -6.79 30.25
C ILE A 349 -10.34 -7.46 30.67
N VAL A 350 -10.76 -7.20 31.91
CA VAL A 350 -11.98 -7.76 32.52
C VAL A 350 -12.96 -6.67 32.91
N ASP A 351 -14.24 -7.01 32.78
CA ASP A 351 -15.43 -6.21 33.09
C ASP A 351 -15.35 -4.78 32.52
N ARG A 352 -14.96 -4.65 31.25
CA ARG A 352 -14.72 -3.38 30.55
C ARG A 352 -14.72 -3.55 29.03
N TYR A 353 -14.58 -2.44 28.31
CA TYR A 353 -14.41 -2.41 26.85
C TYR A 353 -12.95 -2.27 26.44
N LEU A 354 -12.61 -2.89 25.31
CA LEU A 354 -11.39 -2.69 24.53
C LEU A 354 -11.75 -1.92 23.24
N CYS A 355 -10.98 -0.89 22.93
CA CYS A 355 -10.97 -0.20 21.65
C CYS A 355 -9.64 -0.50 20.94
N ILE A 356 -9.71 -0.92 19.68
CA ILE A 356 -8.55 -1.14 18.81
C ILE A 356 -8.65 -0.21 17.62
N LYS A 357 -7.66 0.66 17.45
CA LYS A 357 -7.56 1.56 16.30
C LYS A 357 -6.48 1.04 15.35
N VAL A 358 -6.84 0.91 14.08
CA VAL A 358 -5.96 0.44 13.01
C VAL A 358 -5.63 1.61 12.10
N ILE A 359 -4.33 1.89 11.94
CA ILE A 359 -3.83 3.04 11.19
C ILE A 359 -2.94 2.52 10.05
N TYR A 360 -3.18 2.98 8.83
CA TYR A 360 -2.36 2.73 7.65
C TYR A 360 -1.95 4.07 7.04
N ASP A 361 -0.65 4.28 6.84
CA ASP A 361 -0.09 5.53 6.30
C ASP A 361 -0.62 6.81 6.97
N GLY A 362 -0.69 6.79 8.30
CA GLY A 362 -1.21 7.89 9.12
C GLY A 362 -2.74 8.06 9.12
N VAL A 363 -3.47 7.29 8.32
CA VAL A 363 -4.94 7.34 8.23
C VAL A 363 -5.56 6.20 9.04
N THR A 364 -6.59 6.50 9.82
CA THR A 364 -7.36 5.47 10.54
C THR A 364 -8.25 4.72 9.57
N ILE A 365 -7.99 3.44 9.37
CA ILE A 365 -8.76 2.57 8.46
C ILE A 365 -9.83 1.76 9.20
N ALA A 366 -9.68 1.57 10.52
CA ALA A 366 -10.70 0.96 11.37
C ALA A 366 -10.57 1.41 12.83
N GLU A 367 -11.70 1.48 13.53
CA GLU A 367 -11.78 1.65 14.98
C GLU A 367 -12.81 0.65 15.51
N LEU A 368 -12.37 -0.29 16.35
CA LEU A 368 -13.09 -1.51 16.71
C LEU A 368 -13.33 -1.60 18.21
N TYR A 369 -14.51 -2.02 18.62
CA TYR A 369 -14.90 -2.12 20.03
C TYR A 369 -15.35 -3.52 20.41
N LEU A 370 -14.82 -4.04 21.53
CA LEU A 370 -15.21 -5.31 22.14
C LEU A 370 -15.47 -5.11 23.62
N GLY A 371 -16.62 -5.55 24.13
CA GLY A 371 -16.86 -5.56 25.58
C GLY A 371 -16.63 -6.93 26.19
N HIS A 372 -16.49 -6.93 27.51
CA HIS A 372 -16.47 -8.14 28.31
C HIS A 372 -17.21 -7.91 29.62
N LEU A 373 -18.13 -8.81 29.95
CA LEU A 373 -18.73 -8.93 31.27
C LEU A 373 -18.88 -10.41 31.61
N ARG A 374 -18.14 -10.88 32.61
CA ARG A 374 -18.07 -12.31 32.94
C ARG A 374 -19.45 -12.85 33.33
N GLY A 375 -19.88 -13.92 32.67
CA GLY A 375 -21.13 -14.61 32.98
C GLY A 375 -22.41 -13.92 32.50
N GLU A 376 -22.34 -12.77 31.84
CA GLU A 376 -23.50 -12.14 31.20
C GLU A 376 -24.03 -13.05 30.07
N MET A 377 -25.36 -13.18 29.89
CA MET A 377 -26.05 -14.03 28.90
C MET A 377 -27.30 -13.38 28.28
N THR A 378 -27.86 -12.34 28.89
CA THR A 378 -29.26 -11.94 28.65
C THR A 378 -29.43 -10.58 27.98
N GLY A 379 -28.39 -9.73 28.00
CA GLY A 379 -28.39 -8.46 27.27
C GLY A 379 -28.59 -7.26 28.17
N ALA A 380 -28.57 -6.07 27.54
CA ALA A 380 -28.67 -4.83 28.28
C ALA A 380 -30.12 -4.49 28.64
N SER A 381 -30.29 -3.87 29.81
CA SER A 381 -31.53 -3.23 30.26
C SER A 381 -31.19 -1.92 30.96
N ALA A 382 -31.99 -0.87 30.74
CA ALA A 382 -31.80 0.45 31.33
C ALA A 382 -30.36 1.02 31.15
N GLY A 383 -29.74 0.79 29.99
CA GLY A 383 -28.41 1.31 29.65
C GLY A 383 -27.25 0.54 30.28
N LYS A 384 -27.46 -0.68 30.76
CA LYS A 384 -26.42 -1.52 31.37
C LYS A 384 -26.61 -2.98 31.00
N PHE A 385 -25.52 -3.73 30.90
CA PHE A 385 -25.53 -5.18 31.01
C PHE A 385 -25.44 -5.54 32.49
N THR A 386 -26.21 -6.52 32.95
CA THR A 386 -26.26 -6.92 34.36
C THR A 386 -26.34 -8.42 34.45
N VAL A 387 -25.43 -9.04 35.20
CA VAL A 387 -25.47 -10.48 35.43
C VAL A 387 -26.59 -10.80 36.43
N LEU A 388 -27.61 -11.50 35.96
CA LEU A 388 -28.82 -11.88 36.66
C LEU A 388 -28.88 -13.39 36.91
N VAL A 389 -29.91 -13.80 37.65
CA VAL A 389 -30.22 -15.23 37.83
C VAL A 389 -30.58 -15.90 36.50
N GLY A 390 -31.14 -15.16 35.54
CA GLY A 390 -31.44 -15.65 34.19
C GLY A 390 -30.18 -16.17 33.48
N ASP A 391 -29.04 -15.53 33.69
CA ASP A 391 -27.78 -15.94 33.06
C ASP A 391 -27.26 -17.26 33.63
N ILE A 392 -27.44 -17.49 34.93
CA ILE A 392 -27.15 -18.79 35.56
C ILE A 392 -28.03 -19.89 34.98
N LEU A 393 -29.32 -19.59 34.72
CA LEU A 393 -30.23 -20.56 34.10
C LEU A 393 -29.80 -20.89 32.66
N ALA A 394 -29.32 -19.90 31.89
CA ALA A 394 -28.79 -20.11 30.55
C ALA A 394 -27.53 -21.00 30.52
N VAL A 395 -26.63 -20.88 31.50
CA VAL A 395 -25.50 -21.82 31.62
C VAL A 395 -26.00 -23.21 31.97
N ARG A 396 -26.98 -23.32 32.88
CA ARG A 396 -27.52 -24.60 33.33
C ARG A 396 -28.18 -25.40 32.20
N THR A 397 -28.82 -24.75 31.21
CA THR A 397 -29.44 -25.47 30.09
C THR A 397 -28.44 -26.23 29.23
N ASP A 398 -27.17 -25.81 29.24
CA ASP A 398 -26.11 -26.41 28.44
C ASP A 398 -25.19 -27.34 29.26
N LEU A 399 -25.52 -27.62 30.52
CA LEU A 399 -24.65 -28.39 31.41
C LEU A 399 -24.29 -29.76 30.82
N SER A 400 -23.00 -30.11 30.92
CA SER A 400 -22.38 -31.32 30.35
C SER A 400 -22.35 -31.38 28.82
N LEU A 401 -22.69 -30.29 28.11
CA LEU A 401 -22.54 -30.24 26.66
C LEU A 401 -21.12 -29.80 26.28
N PRO A 402 -20.48 -30.48 25.31
CA PRO A 402 -19.24 -29.99 24.73
C PRO A 402 -19.50 -28.69 23.96
N LYS A 403 -18.53 -27.78 24.01
CA LYS A 403 -18.57 -26.48 23.32
C LYS A 403 -17.28 -26.24 22.56
N THR A 404 -17.40 -25.52 21.46
CA THR A 404 -16.23 -24.89 20.82
C THR A 404 -15.95 -23.57 21.53
N ALA A 405 -14.94 -22.81 21.08
CA ALA A 405 -14.71 -21.46 21.60
C ALA A 405 -15.90 -20.50 21.36
N ILE A 406 -16.86 -20.89 20.51
CA ILE A 406 -18.05 -20.13 20.14
C ILE A 406 -19.10 -20.21 21.26
N GLY A 407 -19.75 -19.08 21.52
CA GLY A 407 -20.87 -19.00 22.44
C GLY A 407 -20.44 -18.64 23.86
N ARG A 408 -21.43 -18.48 24.75
CA ARG A 408 -21.25 -17.73 26.00
C ARG A 408 -21.35 -18.59 27.27
N THR A 409 -21.94 -19.78 27.17
CA THR A 409 -22.26 -20.68 28.29
C THR A 409 -21.09 -21.49 28.82
N ASP A 410 -20.06 -21.72 27.99
CA ASP A 410 -18.72 -22.17 28.43
C ASP A 410 -17.92 -20.93 28.84
N VAL A 411 -18.05 -20.56 30.10
CA VAL A 411 -17.53 -19.34 30.72
C VAL A 411 -16.04 -19.51 30.99
N ASP A 412 -15.60 -20.67 31.49
CA ASP A 412 -14.18 -20.93 31.70
C ASP A 412 -13.40 -21.31 30.43
N LYS A 413 -14.12 -21.48 29.31
CA LYS A 413 -13.57 -21.79 27.99
C LYS A 413 -12.78 -23.10 28.01
N SER A 414 -13.23 -24.07 28.79
CA SER A 414 -12.62 -25.41 28.89
C SER A 414 -13.04 -26.36 27.77
N GLY A 415 -14.02 -25.98 26.94
CA GLY A 415 -14.56 -26.81 25.87
C GLY A 415 -15.73 -27.70 26.30
N THR A 416 -16.22 -27.58 27.53
CA THR A 416 -17.42 -28.28 28.01
C THR A 416 -18.07 -27.45 29.12
N VAL A 417 -19.39 -27.28 29.08
CA VAL A 417 -20.08 -26.57 30.16
C VAL A 417 -20.16 -27.47 31.40
N LEU A 418 -19.57 -27.03 32.50
CA LEU A 418 -19.49 -27.72 33.77
C LEU A 418 -20.17 -26.92 34.90
N VAL A 419 -20.23 -27.52 36.09
CA VAL A 419 -20.70 -26.82 37.29
C VAL A 419 -19.82 -25.60 37.59
N GLN A 420 -18.55 -25.62 37.18
CA GLN A 420 -17.64 -24.49 37.33
C GLN A 420 -18.17 -23.25 36.61
N ASP A 421 -18.70 -23.36 35.38
CA ASP A 421 -19.29 -22.22 34.65
C ASP A 421 -20.48 -21.58 35.39
N ILE A 422 -21.28 -22.42 36.06
CA ILE A 422 -22.38 -21.96 36.91
C ILE A 422 -21.83 -21.16 38.10
N LEU A 423 -20.76 -21.64 38.73
CA LEU A 423 -20.12 -20.96 39.86
C LEU A 423 -19.43 -19.66 39.43
N ASP A 424 -18.79 -19.66 38.26
CA ASP A 424 -18.14 -18.48 37.69
C ASP A 424 -19.16 -17.40 37.34
N THR A 425 -20.29 -17.78 36.74
CA THR A 425 -21.42 -16.88 36.50
C THR A 425 -21.99 -16.36 37.82
N ARG A 426 -22.24 -17.26 38.78
CA ARG A 426 -22.80 -16.91 40.09
C ARG A 426 -21.92 -15.92 40.86
N SER A 427 -20.60 -16.07 40.77
CA SER A 427 -19.65 -15.17 41.44
C SER A 427 -19.71 -13.73 40.93
N ASN A 428 -20.38 -13.49 39.79
CA ASN A 428 -20.56 -12.17 39.18
C ASN A 428 -22.01 -11.69 39.21
N LEU A 429 -22.93 -12.38 39.92
CA LEU A 429 -24.29 -11.88 40.10
C LEU A 429 -24.29 -10.42 40.55
N SER A 430 -25.17 -9.62 39.95
CA SER A 430 -25.31 -8.16 40.12
C SER A 430 -24.13 -7.31 39.66
N LYS A 431 -23.07 -7.88 39.07
CA LYS A 431 -22.09 -7.07 38.34
C LYS A 431 -22.75 -6.45 37.12
N GLU A 432 -22.30 -5.23 36.82
CA GLU A 432 -22.85 -4.43 35.74
C GLU A 432 -21.74 -3.89 34.84
N LEU A 433 -22.03 -3.70 33.56
CA LEU A 433 -21.21 -2.98 32.60
C LEU A 433 -22.07 -1.91 31.91
N THR A 434 -21.61 -0.65 31.87
CA THR A 434 -22.31 0.41 31.14
C THR A 434 -22.51 0.02 29.68
N GLN A 435 -23.72 0.14 29.13
CA GLN A 435 -23.96 0.00 27.70
C GLN A 435 -23.46 1.27 27.00
N VAL A 436 -22.53 1.10 26.06
CA VAL A 436 -21.86 2.21 25.38
C VAL A 436 -22.50 2.44 24.00
N ASP A 437 -22.62 3.72 23.63
CA ASP A 437 -22.87 4.15 22.26
C ASP A 437 -21.53 4.47 21.57
N VAL A 438 -21.21 3.72 20.52
CA VAL A 438 -20.07 4.01 19.65
C VAL A 438 -20.49 5.12 18.68
N PRO A 439 -19.82 6.30 18.70
CA PRO A 439 -20.23 7.44 17.89
C PRO A 439 -19.99 7.19 16.40
N ALA A 440 -20.78 7.85 15.54
CA ALA A 440 -20.52 7.86 14.10
C ALA A 440 -19.13 8.47 13.78
N LEU A 441 -18.56 8.11 12.64
CA LEU A 441 -17.44 8.85 12.06
C LEU A 441 -17.88 10.29 11.74
N PRO A 442 -16.99 11.29 11.96
CA PRO A 442 -17.29 12.69 11.71
C PRO A 442 -17.54 13.01 10.23
#